data_AF-A0A941NG05-F1
#
_entry.id   AF-A0A941NG05-F1
#
_cell.length_a   1.000
_cell.length_b   1.000
_cell.length_c   1.000
_cell.angle_alpha   90.00
_cell.angle_beta   90.00
_cell.angle_gamma   90.00
#
_symmetry.space_group_name_H-M   'P 1'
#
loop_
_entity.id
_entity.type
_entity.pdbx_description
1 polymer ?
#
loop_
_entity_poly.entity_id
_entity_poly.type
_entity_poly.pdbx_seq_one_letter_code
_entity_poly.pdbx_strand_id
1 'polypeptide(L)'
;MDISFGNAWDWVRDRAFGHHQAGGDLNPGSGILGSLPSDAAASSQGGILPDSGGVNLGQARFDDPHPVRPPYAWSDDNGRTVYIQRPDHSLEIRQGGTLTWRNNNPGNLRFAENAIGQNDSKNGPFAIFENPDVGAATQNQVLFGPRYKNLSISDALYRYAPPSDHNDTEAYIADVTHRTGLDRSTILNTFTDAQRATYTNAIRAHEGIKAGNSTTAYYNLFGD
;
A
#
# COMPACT_ATOMS: atom_id res chain seq x y z
N MET A 1 -23.83 -30.16 7.69
CA MET A 1 -23.11 -29.15 8.49
C MET A 1 -21.95 -28.71 7.65
N ASP A 2 -22.14 -27.61 6.93
CA ASP A 2 -21.14 -27.07 6.01
C ASP A 2 -20.45 -25.93 6.74
N ILE A 3 -19.18 -26.14 7.13
CA ILE A 3 -18.39 -25.12 7.83
C ILE A 3 -17.57 -24.43 6.75
N SER A 4 -18.17 -23.42 6.14
CA SER A 4 -17.45 -22.44 5.34
C SER A 4 -16.43 -21.74 6.25
N PHE A 5 -15.14 -22.05 6.06
CA PHE A 5 -14.07 -21.27 6.65
C PHE A 5 -14.01 -19.94 5.92
N GLY A 6 -14.73 -18.95 6.45
CA GLY A 6 -14.64 -17.57 6.01
C GLY A 6 -13.18 -17.14 5.89
N ASN A 7 -12.85 -16.52 4.77
CA ASN A 7 -11.51 -16.12 4.38
C ASN A 7 -10.88 -15.33 5.55
N ALA A 8 -9.75 -15.81 6.07
CA ALA A 8 -9.06 -15.25 7.25
C ALA A 8 -8.55 -13.79 7.09
N TRP A 9 -8.93 -13.13 5.99
CA TRP A 9 -8.56 -11.79 5.58
C TRP A 9 -9.65 -10.74 5.85
N ASP A 10 -10.90 -11.16 6.08
CA ASP A 10 -12.01 -10.22 6.33
C ASP A 10 -11.86 -9.52 7.69
N TRP A 11 -11.27 -10.17 8.70
CA TRP A 11 -11.16 -9.61 10.06
C TRP A 11 -10.13 -8.48 10.23
N VAL A 12 -9.07 -8.43 9.42
CA VAL A 12 -8.07 -7.34 9.45
C VAL A 12 -8.56 -6.13 8.67
N ARG A 13 -9.25 -6.37 7.54
CA ARG A 13 -9.92 -5.33 6.75
C ARG A 13 -10.84 -4.49 7.63
N ASP A 14 -11.64 -5.17 8.45
CA ASP A 14 -12.67 -4.54 9.30
C ASP A 14 -12.13 -3.67 10.44
N ARG A 15 -10.84 -3.82 10.79
CA ARG A 15 -10.18 -2.99 11.81
C ARG A 15 -9.20 -1.96 11.24
N ALA A 16 -8.64 -2.19 10.06
CA ALA A 16 -7.76 -1.23 9.38
C ALA A 16 -8.54 -0.18 8.57
N PHE A 17 -9.72 -0.55 8.03
CA PHE A 17 -10.56 0.31 7.20
C PHE A 17 -12.02 0.04 7.57
N GLY A 18 -12.62 0.88 8.41
CA GLY A 18 -13.99 0.69 8.91
C GLY A 18 -14.99 0.38 7.78
N HIS A 19 -15.89 -0.58 8.01
CA HIS A 19 -16.97 -0.94 7.10
C HIS A 19 -17.84 0.27 6.75
N HIS A 20 -18.04 0.53 5.46
CA HIS A 20 -19.26 1.18 4.98
C HIS A 20 -19.97 0.27 3.99
N GLN A 21 -20.99 -0.43 4.49
CA GLN A 21 -22.03 -1.01 3.66
C GLN A 21 -22.81 0.14 3.01
N ALA A 22 -22.81 0.21 1.67
CA ALA A 22 -23.78 1.02 0.94
C ALA A 22 -25.14 0.31 1.02
N GLY A 23 -25.92 0.66 2.04
CA GLY A 23 -27.34 0.33 2.16
C GLY A 23 -28.18 1.42 1.49
N GLY A 24 -29.19 0.99 0.72
CA GLY A 24 -29.94 1.82 -0.21
C GLY A 24 -30.96 2.80 0.38
N ASP A 25 -31.49 3.57 -0.58
CA ASP A 25 -32.81 4.20 -0.63
C ASP A 25 -33.14 5.34 0.35
N LEU A 26 -33.27 6.56 -0.21
CA LEU A 26 -34.55 7.26 -0.44
C LEU A 26 -34.34 8.79 -0.50
N ASN A 27 -34.57 9.35 -1.69
CA ASN A 27 -34.95 10.75 -1.89
C ASN A 27 -36.43 10.90 -1.48
N PRO A 28 -36.79 11.92 -0.69
CA PRO A 28 -37.78 12.88 -1.20
C PRO A 28 -37.46 14.33 -0.81
N GLY A 29 -37.64 15.24 -1.76
CA GLY A 29 -37.34 16.67 -1.60
C GLY A 29 -38.35 17.49 -0.80
N SER A 30 -38.00 18.76 -0.55
CA SER A 30 -38.85 19.96 -0.71
C SER A 30 -38.21 21.20 -0.05
N GLY A 31 -38.10 22.29 -0.82
CA GLY A 31 -38.21 23.68 -0.34
C GLY A 31 -36.95 24.32 0.28
N ILE A 32 -36.69 25.63 0.24
CA ILE A 32 -37.35 26.82 -0.31
C ILE A 32 -36.31 27.98 -0.32
N LEU A 33 -36.34 28.85 -1.35
CA LEU A 33 -36.03 30.31 -1.38
C LEU A 33 -34.70 30.90 -0.84
N GLY A 34 -34.04 31.70 -1.69
CA GLY A 34 -33.11 32.77 -1.27
C GLY A 34 -32.24 33.34 -2.40
N SER A 35 -32.54 34.55 -2.85
CA SER A 35 -32.05 35.32 -4.01
C SER A 35 -30.68 36.02 -3.87
N LEU A 36 -29.90 36.05 -4.98
CA LEU A 36 -29.05 37.11 -5.65
C LEU A 36 -28.37 38.25 -4.84
N PRO A 37 -27.32 39.00 -5.34
CA PRO A 37 -26.82 39.20 -6.73
C PRO A 37 -25.29 38.99 -6.91
N SER A 38 -24.69 38.69 -8.08
CA SER A 38 -24.40 39.45 -9.33
C SER A 38 -23.51 40.70 -9.21
N ASP A 39 -22.43 40.66 -10.02
CA ASP A 39 -21.57 41.73 -10.56
C ASP A 39 -20.28 42.13 -9.82
N ALA A 40 -19.13 41.85 -10.46
CA ALA A 40 -18.14 42.87 -10.85
C ALA A 40 -17.06 42.27 -11.77
N ALA A 41 -16.91 42.90 -12.94
CA ALA A 41 -15.90 42.61 -13.96
C ALA A 41 -14.56 43.27 -13.64
N ALA A 42 -13.45 42.65 -14.07
CA ALA A 42 -12.26 43.38 -14.52
C ALA A 42 -11.34 42.49 -15.37
N SER A 43 -11.24 42.84 -16.65
CA SER A 43 -10.23 42.41 -17.60
C SER A 43 -8.88 43.07 -17.33
N SER A 44 -7.77 42.33 -17.48
CA SER A 44 -6.59 42.86 -18.18
C SER A 44 -5.74 41.71 -18.73
N GLN A 45 -5.42 41.81 -20.02
CA GLN A 45 -4.51 40.91 -20.72
C GLN A 45 -3.05 41.31 -20.48
N GLY A 46 -2.15 40.31 -20.50
CA GLY A 46 -0.78 40.51 -20.97
C GLY A 46 0.27 39.66 -20.25
N GLY A 47 0.71 38.56 -20.87
CA GLY A 47 1.95 37.88 -20.48
C GLY A 47 2.05 36.43 -20.93
N ILE A 48 2.44 36.19 -22.18
CA ILE A 48 2.85 34.86 -22.66
C ILE A 48 4.28 34.61 -22.21
N LEU A 49 4.53 33.55 -21.41
CA LEU A 49 5.82 32.86 -21.25
C LEU A 49 5.58 31.36 -20.96
N PRO A 50 6.53 30.47 -21.30
CA PRO A 50 6.27 29.25 -22.07
C PRO A 50 5.96 28.01 -21.23
N ASP A 51 5.21 27.10 -21.87
CA ASP A 51 5.06 25.66 -21.63
C ASP A 51 6.04 25.05 -20.61
N SER A 52 5.70 25.13 -19.33
CA SER A 52 6.12 24.13 -18.35
C SER A 52 5.02 23.08 -18.33
N GLY A 53 5.25 22.00 -19.09
CA GLY A 53 4.39 20.83 -19.22
C GLY A 53 3.78 20.43 -17.88
N GLY A 54 2.59 20.96 -17.63
CA GLY A 54 1.79 20.64 -16.46
C GLY A 54 1.42 19.19 -16.60
N VAL A 55 1.95 18.34 -15.72
CA VAL A 55 1.30 17.06 -15.45
C VAL A 55 -0.12 17.42 -15.05
N ASN A 56 -1.06 17.14 -15.94
CA ASN A 56 -2.48 17.20 -15.65
C ASN A 56 -2.71 16.10 -14.62
N LEU A 57 -2.56 16.44 -13.34
CA LEU A 57 -2.85 15.59 -12.21
C LEU A 57 -4.35 15.35 -12.30
N GLY A 58 -4.74 14.31 -13.04
CA GLY A 58 -6.12 13.90 -13.17
C GLY A 58 -6.70 13.85 -11.76
N GLN A 59 -7.69 14.71 -11.53
CA GLN A 59 -8.44 14.91 -10.30
C GLN A 59 -8.08 13.88 -9.23
N ALA A 60 -7.03 14.17 -8.44
CA ALA A 60 -6.93 13.58 -7.12
C ALA A 60 -8.24 14.00 -6.45
N ARG A 61 -9.13 13.02 -6.22
CA ARG A 61 -10.39 13.26 -5.53
C ARG A 61 -10.04 13.70 -4.11
N PHE A 62 -9.96 15.01 -3.91
CA PHE A 62 -9.77 15.64 -2.60
C PHE A 62 -10.96 15.41 -1.65
N ASP A 63 -11.95 14.62 -2.07
CA ASP A 63 -13.18 14.30 -1.34
C ASP A 63 -13.08 12.99 -0.52
N ASP A 64 -11.95 12.26 -0.57
CA ASP A 64 -11.78 11.07 0.27
C ASP A 64 -11.29 11.45 1.67
N PRO A 65 -11.96 11.00 2.76
CA PRO A 65 -11.59 11.35 4.14
C PRO A 65 -10.37 10.52 4.58
N HIS A 66 -9.19 10.89 4.09
CA HIS A 66 -7.92 10.35 4.57
C HIS A 66 -7.44 11.10 5.83
N PRO A 67 -6.69 10.44 6.74
CA PRO A 67 -6.32 11.00 8.03
C PRO A 67 -5.64 12.37 7.90
N VAL A 68 -6.10 13.32 8.71
CA VAL A 68 -5.80 14.77 8.66
C VAL A 68 -4.32 15.13 8.96
N ARG A 69 -3.43 14.14 9.10
CA ARG A 69 -2.02 14.34 9.45
C ARG A 69 -1.10 13.39 8.68
N PRO A 70 -0.17 13.90 7.85
CA PRO A 70 0.83 13.07 7.20
C PRO A 70 1.75 12.35 8.22
N PRO A 71 2.40 11.25 7.82
CA PRO A 71 2.42 10.70 6.46
C PRO A 71 1.16 9.89 6.12
N TYR A 72 0.66 10.04 4.89
CA TYR A 72 -0.33 9.15 4.30
C TYR A 72 -0.02 8.90 2.82
N ALA A 73 -0.54 7.80 2.26
CA ALA A 73 -0.29 7.40 0.89
C ALA A 73 -1.51 6.78 0.21
N TRP A 74 -1.55 6.88 -1.12
CA TRP A 74 -2.57 6.25 -1.96
C TRP A 74 -1.97 5.83 -3.30
N SER A 75 -2.69 5.00 -4.06
CA SER A 75 -2.31 4.62 -5.43
C SER A 75 -3.29 5.10 -6.48
N ASP A 76 -2.88 5.07 -7.74
CA ASP A 76 -3.83 5.09 -8.86
C ASP A 76 -4.65 3.80 -8.94
N ASP A 77 -5.70 3.80 -9.78
CA ASP A 77 -6.64 2.69 -9.97
C ASP A 77 -6.00 1.37 -10.45
N ASN A 78 -4.75 1.42 -10.91
CA ASN A 78 -4.02 0.25 -11.43
C ASN A 78 -2.84 -0.17 -10.54
N GLY A 79 -2.61 0.54 -9.43
CA GLY A 79 -1.49 0.34 -8.52
C GLY A 79 -0.10 0.57 -9.15
N ARG A 80 -0.05 1.29 -10.27
CA ARG A 80 1.18 1.58 -11.06
C ARG A 80 1.86 2.86 -10.63
N THR A 81 1.13 3.74 -9.97
CA THR A 81 1.62 4.99 -9.38
C THR A 81 1.23 5.03 -7.91
N VAL A 82 2.17 5.37 -7.04
CA VAL A 82 1.95 5.57 -5.60
C VAL A 82 2.34 7.00 -5.24
N TYR A 83 1.49 7.65 -4.47
CA TYR A 83 1.65 9.00 -3.98
C TYR A 83 1.86 8.93 -2.46
N ILE A 84 2.93 9.53 -1.97
CA ILE A 84 3.29 9.54 -0.54
C ILE A 84 3.41 10.99 -0.11
N GLN A 85 2.44 11.48 0.67
CA GLN A 85 2.56 12.79 1.30
C GLN A 85 3.39 12.66 2.58
N ARG A 86 4.50 13.39 2.61
CA ARG A 86 5.47 13.39 3.71
C ARG A 86 5.07 14.39 4.81
N PRO A 87 5.64 14.27 6.03
CA PRO A 87 5.37 15.20 7.12
C PRO A 87 5.73 16.67 6.80
N ASP A 88 6.66 16.90 5.87
CA ASP A 88 7.07 18.23 5.40
C ASP A 88 6.18 18.76 4.26
N HIS A 89 5.04 18.11 4.00
CA HIS A 89 4.10 18.39 2.91
C HIS A 89 4.64 18.17 1.49
N SER A 90 5.85 17.64 1.33
CA SER A 90 6.30 17.15 0.03
C SER A 90 5.48 15.94 -0.41
N LEU A 91 5.23 15.85 -1.71
CA LEU A 91 4.56 14.72 -2.35
C LEU A 91 5.60 13.94 -3.16
N GLU A 92 5.92 12.74 -2.70
CA GLU A 92 6.71 11.79 -3.47
C GLU A 92 5.79 10.96 -4.37
N ILE A 93 6.07 10.93 -5.67
CA ILE A 93 5.33 10.19 -6.68
C ILE A 93 6.24 9.08 -7.21
N ARG A 94 5.85 7.83 -6.99
CA ARG A 94 6.57 6.63 -7.45
C ARG A 94 5.80 5.92 -8.54
N GLN A 95 6.37 5.87 -9.74
CA GLN A 95 5.73 5.29 -10.91
C GLN A 95 6.55 4.14 -11.49
N GLY A 96 5.88 3.05 -11.88
CA GLY A 96 6.54 1.87 -12.46
C GLY A 96 7.38 1.10 -11.43
N GLY A 97 8.41 0.37 -11.86
CA GLY A 97 9.18 -0.50 -10.96
C GLY A 97 8.37 -1.68 -10.41
N THR A 98 8.84 -2.29 -9.32
CA THR A 98 8.12 -3.34 -8.58
C THR A 98 7.18 -2.75 -7.53
N LEU A 99 6.16 -3.52 -7.12
CA LEU A 99 5.27 -3.16 -6.01
C LEU A 99 6.05 -2.99 -4.70
N THR A 100 7.00 -3.89 -4.45
CA THR A 100 7.93 -3.82 -3.30
C THR A 100 8.59 -2.46 -3.17
N TRP A 101 9.06 -1.90 -4.30
CA TRP A 101 9.69 -0.58 -4.35
C TRP A 101 8.69 0.56 -4.23
N ARG A 102 7.60 0.55 -5.02
CA ARG A 102 6.60 1.64 -5.01
C ARG A 102 5.97 1.83 -3.63
N ASN A 103 5.72 0.72 -2.93
CA ASN A 103 4.95 0.73 -1.69
C ASN A 103 5.83 0.80 -0.43
N ASN A 104 7.15 0.89 -0.57
CA ASN A 104 8.09 0.68 0.56
C ASN A 104 7.82 -0.64 1.31
N ASN A 105 7.38 -1.66 0.59
CA ASN A 105 6.87 -2.90 1.15
C ASN A 105 7.72 -4.08 0.66
N PRO A 106 8.94 -4.25 1.21
CA PRO A 106 9.87 -5.24 0.71
C PRO A 106 9.39 -6.68 0.93
N GLY A 107 8.37 -6.89 1.76
CA GLY A 107 7.72 -8.18 1.95
C GLY A 107 6.47 -8.41 1.10
N ASN A 108 5.98 -7.45 0.31
CA ASN A 108 4.65 -7.56 -0.32
C ASN A 108 3.52 -7.90 0.68
N LEU A 109 3.57 -7.33 1.88
CA LEU A 109 2.52 -7.49 2.88
C LEU A 109 1.19 -6.90 2.39
N ARG A 110 0.11 -7.66 2.46
CA ARG A 110 -1.22 -7.19 2.03
C ARG A 110 -1.79 -6.12 2.96
N PHE A 111 -1.61 -6.29 4.27
CA PHE A 111 -2.15 -5.39 5.29
C PHE A 111 -1.18 -5.26 6.48
N ALA A 112 -1.17 -4.10 7.12
CA ALA A 112 -0.49 -3.85 8.38
C ALA A 112 -1.14 -2.65 9.10
N GLU A 113 -1.20 -2.70 10.42
CA GLU A 113 -1.78 -1.61 11.24
C GLU A 113 -0.99 -0.30 11.11
N ASN A 114 0.33 -0.40 10.91
CA ASN A 114 1.21 0.74 10.72
C ASN A 114 1.43 1.13 9.24
N ALA A 115 0.58 0.63 8.33
CA ALA A 115 0.58 1.11 6.95
C ALA A 115 0.04 2.55 6.89
N ILE A 116 0.62 3.37 6.02
CA ILE A 116 0.19 4.76 5.80
C ILE A 116 -0.79 4.87 4.63
N GLY A 117 -1.07 3.75 3.96
CA GLY A 117 -1.93 3.69 2.78
C GLY A 117 -2.07 2.27 2.25
N GLN A 118 -2.90 2.13 1.23
CA GLN A 118 -3.12 0.89 0.49
C GLN A 118 -2.91 1.15 -1.00
N ASN A 119 -2.26 0.20 -1.67
CA ASN A 119 -2.14 0.16 -3.12
C ASN A 119 -3.12 -0.89 -3.66
N ASP A 120 -4.16 -0.44 -4.36
CA ASP A 120 -5.16 -1.29 -4.99
C ASP A 120 -4.66 -1.79 -6.35
N SER A 121 -3.68 -2.69 -6.30
CA SER A 121 -3.07 -3.25 -7.50
C SER A 121 -3.95 -4.35 -8.12
N LYS A 122 -3.68 -4.68 -9.39
CA LYS A 122 -4.31 -5.83 -10.06
C LYS A 122 -4.20 -7.18 -9.32
N ASN A 123 -3.20 -7.34 -8.44
CA ASN A 123 -2.95 -8.56 -7.68
C ASN A 123 -3.57 -8.49 -6.26
N GLY A 124 -4.48 -7.53 -6.05
CA GLY A 124 -5.13 -7.22 -4.79
C GLY A 124 -4.47 -6.06 -4.04
N PRO A 125 -5.01 -5.74 -2.85
CA PRO A 125 -4.52 -4.65 -2.01
C PRO A 125 -3.17 -5.02 -1.36
N PHE A 126 -2.28 -4.04 -1.29
CA PHE A 126 -1.01 -4.13 -0.58
C PHE A 126 -0.77 -2.92 0.30
N ALA A 127 -0.19 -3.14 1.48
CA ALA A 127 0.19 -2.06 2.38
C ALA A 127 1.24 -1.16 1.73
N ILE A 128 1.09 0.15 1.94
CA ILE A 128 2.10 1.16 1.66
C ILE A 128 2.69 1.61 3.00
N PHE A 129 4.01 1.55 3.12
CA PHE A 129 4.73 2.01 4.31
C PHE A 129 5.40 3.37 4.07
N GLU A 130 5.70 4.06 5.16
CA GLU A 130 6.39 5.34 5.13
C GLU A 130 7.74 5.23 4.42
N ASN A 131 8.52 4.20 4.75
CA ASN A 131 9.85 3.97 4.17
C ASN A 131 10.15 2.45 4.20
N PRO A 132 11.15 1.97 3.44
CA PRO A 132 11.37 0.54 3.30
C PRO A 132 11.83 -0.12 4.61
N ASP A 133 12.46 0.63 5.52
CA ASP A 133 12.89 0.12 6.82
C ASP A 133 11.70 -0.20 7.73
N VAL A 134 10.67 0.65 7.71
CA VAL A 134 9.39 0.38 8.39
C VAL A 134 8.75 -0.87 7.81
N GLY A 135 8.66 -0.99 6.49
CA GLY A 135 8.11 -2.19 5.85
C GLY A 135 8.91 -3.46 6.17
N ALA A 136 10.25 -3.36 6.22
CA ALA A 136 11.14 -4.45 6.61
C ALA A 136 10.95 -4.87 8.08
N ALA A 137 10.80 -3.91 8.99
CA ALA A 137 10.52 -4.16 10.40
C ALA A 137 9.15 -4.83 10.59
N THR A 138 8.12 -4.33 9.91
CA THR A 138 6.77 -4.92 9.95
C THR A 138 6.77 -6.36 9.40
N GLN A 139 7.51 -6.63 8.32
CA GLN A 139 7.65 -7.99 7.79
C GLN A 139 8.24 -8.95 8.83
N ASN A 140 9.30 -8.54 9.55
CA ASN A 140 9.87 -9.34 10.63
C ASN A 140 8.83 -9.62 11.73
N GLN A 141 8.07 -8.60 12.15
CA GLN A 141 7.03 -8.75 13.16
C GLN A 141 5.93 -9.73 12.72
N VAL A 142 5.52 -9.69 11.46
CA VAL A 142 4.50 -10.59 10.91
C VAL A 142 5.02 -12.03 10.88
N LEU A 143 6.20 -12.26 10.29
CA LEU A 143 6.75 -13.61 10.10
C LEU A 143 7.15 -14.29 11.42
N PHE A 144 7.54 -13.53 12.44
CA PHE A 144 7.85 -14.08 13.77
C PHE A 144 6.74 -13.81 14.79
N GLY A 145 5.58 -13.36 14.32
CA GLY A 145 4.38 -13.15 15.11
C GLY A 145 3.53 -14.43 15.26
N PRO A 146 2.43 -14.37 16.05
CA PRO A 146 1.61 -15.55 16.39
C PRO A 146 1.11 -16.37 15.20
N ARG A 147 0.90 -15.74 14.04
CA ARG A 147 0.38 -16.40 12.83
C ARG A 147 1.39 -17.31 12.13
N TYR A 148 2.69 -17.05 12.30
CA TYR A 148 3.76 -17.69 11.54
C TYR A 148 4.82 -18.36 12.43
N LYS A 149 5.07 -17.86 13.63
CA LYS A 149 6.21 -18.29 14.47
C LYS A 149 6.29 -19.79 14.75
N ASN A 150 5.16 -20.50 14.79
CA ASN A 150 5.13 -21.95 15.07
C ASN A 150 5.09 -22.83 13.81
N LEU A 151 5.25 -22.23 12.63
CA LEU A 151 5.28 -22.95 11.35
C LEU A 151 6.71 -23.35 10.98
N SER A 152 6.83 -24.38 10.15
CA SER A 152 8.04 -24.63 9.37
C SER A 152 8.21 -23.55 8.29
N ILE A 153 9.42 -23.43 7.71
CA ILE A 153 9.64 -22.58 6.52
C ILE A 153 8.63 -22.93 5.42
N SER A 154 8.43 -24.22 5.14
CA SER A 154 7.47 -24.64 4.11
C SER A 154 6.05 -24.21 4.43
N ASP A 155 5.55 -24.47 5.64
CA ASP A 155 4.18 -24.12 6.00
C ASP A 155 3.97 -22.60 6.04
N ALA A 156 5.00 -21.86 6.45
CA ALA A 156 4.99 -20.41 6.42
C ALA A 156 4.87 -19.89 4.98
N LEU A 157 5.66 -20.42 4.03
CA LEU A 157 5.61 -19.96 2.63
C LEU A 157 4.35 -20.42 1.91
N TYR A 158 3.80 -21.60 2.19
CA TYR A 158 2.46 -22.00 1.73
C TYR A 158 1.36 -21.07 2.21
N ARG A 159 1.50 -20.50 3.41
CA ARG A 159 0.59 -19.48 3.91
C ARG A 159 0.84 -18.10 3.31
N TYR A 160 2.10 -17.77 3.05
CA TYR A 160 2.53 -16.45 2.60
C TYR A 160 2.23 -16.22 1.12
N ALA A 161 2.55 -17.19 0.28
CA ALA A 161 2.41 -17.16 -1.17
C ALA A 161 1.80 -18.48 -1.65
N PRO A 162 0.49 -18.71 -1.40
CA PRO A 162 -0.16 -19.98 -1.71
C PRO A 162 -0.29 -20.20 -3.23
N PRO A 163 -0.31 -21.46 -3.72
CA PRO A 163 -0.51 -21.76 -5.14
C PRO A 163 -1.87 -21.30 -5.69
N SER A 164 -2.88 -21.18 -4.83
CA SER A 164 -4.20 -20.65 -5.20
C SER A 164 -4.15 -19.23 -5.73
N ASP A 165 -3.12 -18.47 -5.35
CA ASP A 165 -2.88 -17.10 -5.81
C ASP A 165 -1.93 -17.09 -7.04
N HIS A 166 -1.82 -18.22 -7.75
CA HIS A 166 -0.94 -18.43 -8.91
C HIS A 166 0.56 -18.28 -8.60
N ASN A 167 0.98 -18.63 -7.38
CA ASN A 167 2.40 -18.67 -6.99
C ASN A 167 3.01 -20.07 -7.23
N ASP A 168 4.29 -20.11 -7.57
CA ASP A 168 5.10 -21.34 -7.47
C ASP A 168 5.73 -21.42 -6.08
N THR A 169 4.95 -21.89 -5.10
CA THR A 169 5.38 -21.94 -3.70
C THR A 169 6.56 -22.89 -3.50
N GLU A 170 6.66 -23.98 -4.25
CA GLU A 170 7.79 -24.91 -4.11
C GLU A 170 9.09 -24.31 -4.63
N ALA A 171 9.06 -23.57 -5.75
CA ALA A 171 10.21 -22.79 -6.20
C ALA A 171 10.60 -21.71 -5.17
N TYR A 172 9.62 -21.08 -4.52
CA TYR A 172 9.87 -20.13 -3.43
C TYR A 172 10.58 -20.81 -2.25
N ILE A 173 10.07 -21.94 -1.77
CA ILE A 173 10.70 -22.71 -0.69
C ILE A 173 12.13 -23.13 -1.07
N ALA A 174 12.35 -23.56 -2.31
CA ALA A 174 13.67 -23.94 -2.80
C ALA A 174 14.65 -22.75 -2.80
N ASP A 175 14.23 -21.58 -3.28
CA ASP A 175 15.06 -20.37 -3.30
C ASP A 175 15.39 -19.88 -1.88
N VAL A 176 14.41 -19.87 -0.97
CA VAL A 176 14.62 -19.44 0.42
C VAL A 176 15.52 -20.41 1.18
N THR A 177 15.32 -21.71 1.05
CA THR A 177 16.18 -22.71 1.70
C THR A 177 17.61 -22.69 1.12
N HIS A 178 17.76 -22.48 -0.19
CA HIS A 178 19.07 -22.30 -0.82
C HIS A 178 19.81 -21.06 -0.29
N ARG A 179 19.14 -19.90 -0.19
CA ARG A 179 19.75 -18.65 0.29
C ARG A 179 20.11 -18.68 1.78
N THR A 180 19.32 -19.39 2.58
CA THR A 180 19.49 -19.42 4.04
C THR A 180 20.33 -20.58 4.54
N GLY A 181 20.44 -21.66 3.76
CA GLY A 181 21.04 -22.92 4.19
C GLY A 181 20.22 -23.67 5.25
N LEU A 182 18.98 -23.24 5.51
CA LEU A 182 18.09 -23.88 6.48
C LEU A 182 17.23 -24.96 5.83
N ASP A 183 16.91 -26.01 6.59
CA ASP A 183 15.99 -27.04 6.15
C ASP A 183 14.55 -26.50 6.09
N ARG A 184 13.77 -26.88 5.07
CA ARG A 184 12.37 -26.43 4.91
C ARG A 184 11.47 -26.75 6.11
N SER A 185 11.80 -27.78 6.88
CA SER A 185 11.07 -28.19 8.10
C SER A 185 11.44 -27.39 9.35
N THR A 186 12.49 -26.55 9.29
CA THR A 186 12.92 -25.74 10.44
C THR A 186 11.82 -24.79 10.89
N ILE A 187 11.51 -24.78 12.19
CA ILE A 187 10.42 -23.98 12.77
C ILE A 187 10.88 -22.54 13.01
N LEU A 188 10.07 -21.55 12.62
CA LEU A 188 10.45 -20.13 12.63
C LEU A 188 10.82 -19.60 14.02
N ASN A 189 10.17 -20.07 15.10
CA ASN A 189 10.46 -19.64 16.46
C ASN A 189 11.80 -20.16 17.01
N THR A 190 12.43 -21.14 16.36
CA THR A 190 13.74 -21.67 16.76
C THR A 190 14.90 -20.90 16.13
N PHE A 191 14.63 -19.91 15.27
CA PHE A 191 15.65 -19.13 14.61
C PHE A 191 16.36 -18.19 15.59
N THR A 192 17.68 -18.18 15.51
CA THR A 192 18.52 -17.09 16.03
C THR A 192 18.24 -15.78 15.30
N ASP A 193 18.61 -14.64 15.87
CA ASP A 193 18.40 -13.34 15.22
C ASP A 193 19.07 -13.23 13.84
N ALA A 194 20.25 -13.84 13.68
CA ALA A 194 20.93 -13.92 12.39
C ALA A 194 20.14 -14.77 11.37
N GLN A 195 19.56 -15.89 11.80
CA GLN A 195 18.68 -16.70 10.95
C GLN A 195 17.39 -15.97 10.59
N ARG A 196 16.83 -15.18 11.51
CA ARG A 196 15.66 -14.33 11.21
C ARG A 196 15.97 -13.30 10.14
N ALA A 197 17.10 -12.60 10.26
CA ALA A 197 17.53 -11.61 9.30
C ALA A 197 17.81 -12.22 7.91
N THR A 198 18.50 -13.36 7.86
CA THR A 198 18.77 -14.06 6.58
C THR A 198 17.50 -14.59 5.93
N TYR A 199 16.57 -15.14 6.71
CA TYR A 199 15.27 -15.61 6.22
C TYR A 199 14.42 -14.48 5.61
N THR A 200 14.26 -13.36 6.31
CA THR A 200 13.46 -12.26 5.76
C THR A 200 14.14 -11.57 4.60
N ASN A 201 15.47 -11.49 4.58
CA ASN A 201 16.21 -11.05 3.40
C ASN A 201 16.07 -12.00 2.21
N ALA A 202 16.01 -13.31 2.43
CA ALA A 202 15.76 -14.28 1.36
C ALA A 202 14.37 -14.10 0.74
N ILE A 203 13.34 -13.88 1.56
CA ILE A 203 11.98 -13.53 1.11
C ILE A 203 12.02 -12.25 0.26
N ARG A 204 12.64 -11.17 0.75
CA ARG A 204 12.76 -9.91 0.00
C ARG A 204 13.48 -10.08 -1.34
N ALA A 205 14.52 -10.92 -1.37
CA ALA A 205 15.26 -11.22 -2.59
C ALA A 205 14.39 -12.00 -3.60
N HIS A 206 13.55 -12.92 -3.12
CA HIS A 206 12.59 -13.64 -3.95
C HIS A 206 11.50 -12.71 -4.52
N GLU A 207 10.94 -11.82 -3.70
CA GLU A 207 9.94 -10.84 -4.15
C GLU A 207 10.49 -9.91 -5.25
N GLY A 208 11.79 -9.61 -5.17
CA GLY A 208 12.51 -8.79 -6.14
C GLY A 208 12.22 -7.30 -6.00
N ILE A 209 13.26 -6.48 -6.18
CA ILE A 209 13.14 -5.03 -6.20
C ILE A 209 13.64 -4.47 -7.53
N LYS A 210 12.81 -3.66 -8.18
CA LYS A 210 13.20 -2.87 -9.35
C LYS A 210 12.70 -1.45 -9.15
N ALA A 211 13.62 -0.51 -9.08
CA ALA A 211 13.26 0.90 -9.00
C ALA A 211 12.52 1.34 -10.27
N GLY A 212 11.52 2.19 -10.09
CA GLY A 212 10.87 2.93 -11.15
C GLY A 212 11.33 4.39 -11.14
N ASN A 213 10.47 5.28 -11.62
CA ASN A 213 10.69 6.72 -11.55
C ASN A 213 10.15 7.24 -10.23
N SER A 214 10.95 8.05 -9.53
CA SER A 214 10.51 8.81 -8.35
C SER A 214 10.65 10.29 -8.61
N THR A 215 9.64 11.08 -8.24
CA THR A 215 9.66 12.54 -8.34
C THR A 215 9.09 13.13 -7.08
N THR A 216 9.69 14.21 -6.58
CA THR A 216 9.18 14.95 -5.43
C THR A 216 8.61 16.28 -5.92
N ALA A 217 7.35 16.54 -5.59
CA ALA A 217 6.72 17.83 -5.76
C ALA A 217 6.50 18.49 -4.38
N TYR A 218 6.57 19.82 -4.33
CA TYR A 218 6.17 20.59 -3.15
C TYR A 218 4.86 21.28 -3.46
N TYR A 219 3.85 21.12 -2.61
CA TYR A 219 2.66 21.96 -2.69
C TYR A 219 3.00 23.34 -2.12
N ASN A 220 2.89 24.38 -2.94
CA ASN A 220 2.76 25.74 -2.41
C ASN A 220 1.37 25.83 -1.78
N LEU A 221 1.29 25.69 -0.45
CA LEU A 221 0.04 25.86 0.32
C LEU A 221 -0.43 27.33 0.37
N PHE A 222 0.28 28.24 -0.29
CA PHE A 222 -0.08 29.63 -0.49
C PHE A 222 0.08 29.95 -1.99
N GLY A 223 -0.99 29.77 -2.75
CA GLY A 223 -1.16 30.41 -4.05
C GLY A 223 -1.88 31.74 -3.82
N ASP A 224 -1.32 32.80 -4.41
CA ASP A 224 -1.76 34.19 -4.34
C ASP A 224 -3.20 34.43 -4.83
#